data_AF-A0A7C7CBI9-F1
#
_entry.id   AF-A0A7C7CBI9-F1
#
_cell.length_a   1.000
_cell.length_b   1.000
_cell.length_c   1.000
_cell.angle_alpha   90.00
_cell.angle_beta   90.00
_cell.angle_gamma   90.00
#
_symmetry.space_group_name_H-M   'P 1'
#
loop_
_entity.id
_entity.type
_entity.pdbx_description
1 polymer ?
#
loop_
_entity_poly.entity_id
_entity_poly.type
_entity_poly.pdbx_seq_one_letter_code
_entity_poly.pdbx_strand_id
1 'polypeptide(L)'
;MATVYEIVQGLSQAAANAYDGALGEDQSTTKTGVLRREEGDALIDQRVMDGFNVKFYGDMMCLGYQSEIRLKEVYAQGFEDEISQRVADIAGFLKKEYKKITGRTVALTEEGEIDVRVENSSRVRSWVTAVRHYKVGGLSTDMDNDNKGSVNTVEEGWKTFLDQGGWDGPRPSNDTRPKNSGK
;
A
#
# COMPACT_ATOMS: atom_id res chain seq x y z
N MET A 1 17.14 -12.25 -9.40
CA MET A 1 16.49 -11.12 -8.72
C MET A 1 15.02 -11.17 -9.10
N ALA A 2 14.08 -10.96 -8.18
CA ALA A 2 12.66 -10.96 -8.55
C ALA A 2 12.36 -9.73 -9.41
N THR A 3 11.55 -9.90 -10.45
CA THR A 3 11.10 -8.74 -11.24
C THR A 3 10.05 -7.95 -10.45
N VAL A 4 9.85 -6.68 -10.78
CA VAL A 4 8.79 -5.84 -10.19
C VAL A 4 7.43 -6.55 -10.27
N TYR A 5 7.13 -7.16 -11.42
CA TYR A 5 5.90 -7.91 -11.63
C TYR A 5 5.78 -9.10 -10.67
N GLU A 6 6.82 -9.91 -10.50
CA GLU A 6 6.82 -11.05 -9.57
C GLU A 6 6.62 -10.62 -8.11
N ILE A 7 7.20 -9.49 -7.70
CA ILE A 7 7.05 -8.95 -6.34
C ILE A 7 5.61 -8.51 -6.10
N VAL A 8 5.06 -7.68 -7.00
CA VAL A 8 3.69 -7.16 -6.88
C VAL A 8 2.68 -8.29 -6.98
N GLN A 9 2.86 -9.22 -7.92
CA GLN A 9 2.00 -10.39 -8.08
C GLN A 9 2.05 -11.26 -6.83
N GLY A 10 3.24 -11.56 -6.30
CA GLY A 10 3.39 -12.41 -5.12
C GLY A 10 2.75 -11.79 -3.87
N LEU A 11 2.93 -10.49 -3.64
CA LEU A 11 2.30 -9.80 -2.50
C LEU A 11 0.78 -9.67 -2.68
N SER A 12 0.30 -9.46 -3.90
CA SER A 12 -1.13 -9.42 -4.20
C SER A 12 -1.78 -10.79 -3.99
N GLN A 13 -1.11 -11.87 -4.38
CA GLN A 13 -1.55 -13.24 -4.12
C GLN A 13 -1.51 -13.58 -2.62
N ALA A 14 -0.46 -13.14 -1.90
CA ALA A 14 -0.40 -13.28 -0.46
C ALA A 14 -1.59 -12.62 0.25
N ALA A 15 -1.98 -11.42 -0.19
CA ALA A 15 -3.18 -10.74 0.33
C ALA A 15 -4.48 -11.45 -0.07
N ALA A 16 -4.56 -12.01 -1.28
CA ALA A 16 -5.73 -12.78 -1.72
C ALA A 16 -5.94 -14.06 -0.89
N ASN A 17 -4.86 -14.72 -0.46
CA ASN A 17 -4.93 -15.90 0.41
C ASN A 17 -5.47 -15.61 1.82
N ALA A 18 -5.54 -14.33 2.21
CA ALA A 18 -6.16 -13.88 3.45
C ALA A 18 -7.67 -13.59 3.33
N TYR A 19 -8.25 -13.76 2.14
CA TYR A 19 -9.67 -13.51 1.93
C TYR A 19 -10.53 -14.48 2.75
N ASP A 20 -11.65 -13.99 3.26
CA ASP A 20 -12.55 -14.83 4.06
C ASP A 20 -13.14 -15.95 3.20
N GLY A 21 -12.93 -17.20 3.62
CA GLY A 21 -13.27 -18.38 2.84
C GLY A 21 -12.25 -18.79 1.78
N ALA A 22 -11.04 -18.22 1.77
CA ALA A 22 -9.93 -18.74 0.96
C ALA A 22 -9.62 -20.20 1.36
N LEU A 23 -9.60 -21.09 0.36
CA LEU A 23 -9.36 -22.51 0.55
C LEU A 23 -7.91 -22.86 0.21
N GLY A 24 -7.28 -23.67 1.06
CA GLY A 24 -6.00 -24.31 0.77
C GLY A 24 -6.13 -25.40 -0.29
N GLU A 25 -5.00 -26.00 -0.68
CA GLU A 25 -4.96 -27.12 -1.64
C GLU A 25 -5.79 -28.33 -1.16
N ASP A 26 -5.92 -28.49 0.16
CA ASP A 26 -6.70 -29.53 0.82
C ASP A 26 -8.19 -29.16 1.00
N GLN A 27 -8.64 -28.03 0.43
CA GLN A 27 -9.96 -27.44 0.62
C GLN A 27 -10.28 -27.07 2.08
N SER A 28 -9.26 -26.95 2.94
CA SER A 28 -9.42 -26.40 4.28
C SER A 28 -9.44 -24.87 4.22
N THR A 29 -10.16 -24.23 5.15
CA THR A 29 -10.16 -22.77 5.28
C THR A 29 -8.77 -22.30 5.73
N THR A 30 -8.10 -21.50 4.90
CA THR A 30 -6.83 -20.87 5.27
C THR A 30 -7.13 -19.73 6.25
N LYS A 31 -6.78 -19.91 7.52
CA LYS A 31 -6.80 -18.82 8.50
C LYS A 31 -5.47 -18.08 8.45
N THR A 32 -5.50 -16.75 8.43
CA THR A 32 -4.29 -15.93 8.50
C THR A 32 -3.60 -16.02 9.85
N GLY A 33 -4.38 -16.31 10.90
CA GLY A 33 -4.00 -16.26 12.31
C GLY A 33 -3.86 -14.83 12.85
N VAL A 34 -4.22 -13.82 12.08
CA VAL A 34 -3.94 -12.41 12.41
C VAL A 34 -5.21 -11.57 12.53
N LEU A 35 -6.31 -11.93 11.87
CA LEU A 35 -7.55 -11.16 11.93
C LEU A 35 -8.40 -11.56 13.14
N ARG A 36 -9.05 -10.57 13.77
CA ARG A 36 -9.92 -10.76 14.93
C ARG A 36 -11.12 -11.65 14.60
N ARG A 37 -11.64 -11.63 13.37
CA ARG A 37 -12.74 -12.52 12.94
C ARG A 37 -12.39 -14.01 12.97
N GLU A 38 -11.10 -14.37 13.05
CA GLU A 38 -10.67 -15.76 13.02
C GLU A 38 -10.57 -16.39 14.42
N GLU A 39 -10.65 -15.56 15.45
CA GLU A 39 -10.65 -15.92 16.87
C GLU A 39 -12.10 -16.20 17.34
N GLY A 40 -12.29 -17.26 18.13
CA GLY A 40 -13.60 -17.62 18.70
C GLY A 40 -14.45 -18.56 17.82
N ASP A 41 -15.75 -18.63 18.16
CA ASP A 41 -16.77 -19.43 17.50
C ASP A 41 -17.82 -18.53 16.82
N ALA A 42 -17.87 -18.55 15.49
CA ALA A 42 -18.75 -17.70 14.70
C ALA A 42 -20.26 -17.91 14.94
N LEU A 43 -20.67 -19.04 15.54
CA LEU A 43 -22.07 -19.36 15.83
C LEU A 43 -22.52 -18.82 17.19
N ILE A 44 -21.62 -18.78 18.16
CA ILE A 44 -21.92 -18.44 19.56
C ILE A 44 -21.50 -17.00 19.87
N ASP A 45 -20.34 -16.59 19.34
CA ASP A 45 -19.76 -15.31 19.63
C ASP A 45 -20.39 -14.19 18.80
N GLN A 46 -20.09 -12.96 19.20
CA GLN A 46 -20.55 -11.80 18.47
C GLN A 46 -19.82 -11.69 17.14
N ARG A 47 -20.55 -11.29 16.10
CA ARG A 47 -19.95 -11.02 14.79
C ARG A 47 -18.87 -9.95 14.89
N VAL A 48 -17.67 -10.31 14.47
CA VAL A 48 -16.51 -9.43 14.29
C VAL A 48 -16.36 -9.15 12.80
N MET A 49 -16.25 -7.87 12.45
CA MET A 49 -16.01 -7.44 11.06
C MET A 49 -14.65 -6.77 11.00
N ASP A 50 -13.70 -7.44 10.38
CA ASP A 50 -12.38 -6.88 10.11
C ASP A 50 -11.77 -7.45 8.82
N GLY A 51 -10.76 -6.76 8.31
CA GLY A 51 -10.04 -7.16 7.11
C GLY A 51 -8.95 -6.16 6.74
N PHE A 52 -8.12 -6.54 5.77
CA PHE A 52 -7.06 -5.67 5.27
C PHE A 52 -6.98 -5.72 3.74
N ASN A 53 -6.29 -4.73 3.17
CA ASN A 53 -6.01 -4.63 1.75
C ASN A 53 -4.61 -4.03 1.54
N VAL A 54 -3.97 -4.38 0.42
CA VAL A 54 -2.69 -3.82 -0.02
C VAL A 54 -2.88 -3.04 -1.32
N LYS A 55 -2.27 -1.86 -1.40
CA LYS A 55 -2.21 -1.04 -2.62
C LYS A 55 -0.76 -0.70 -2.92
N PHE A 56 -0.37 -0.70 -4.18
CA PHE A 56 1.00 -0.38 -4.61
C PHE A 56 1.03 0.94 -5.35
N TYR A 57 2.04 1.76 -5.09
CA TYR A 57 2.30 3.02 -5.80
C TYR A 57 3.79 3.35 -5.66
N GLY A 58 4.44 3.67 -6.78
CA GLY A 58 5.89 3.80 -6.81
C GLY A 58 6.58 2.53 -6.27
N ASP A 59 7.54 2.72 -5.38
CA ASP A 59 8.27 1.68 -4.65
C ASP A 59 7.63 1.32 -3.29
N MET A 60 6.43 1.85 -3.01
CA MET A 60 5.72 1.67 -1.76
C MET A 60 4.50 0.74 -1.88
N MET A 61 4.22 0.07 -0.77
CA MET A 61 2.99 -0.65 -0.50
C MET A 61 2.25 0.04 0.66
N CYS A 62 1.02 0.46 0.42
CA CYS A 62 0.07 0.90 1.44
C CYS A 62 -0.71 -0.31 1.95
N LEU A 63 -0.55 -0.63 3.22
CA LEU A 63 -1.36 -1.60 3.95
C LEU A 63 -2.49 -0.86 4.67
N GLY A 64 -3.74 -1.14 4.28
CA GLY A 64 -4.93 -0.65 4.94
C GLY A 64 -5.59 -1.75 5.75
N TYR A 65 -5.90 -1.50 7.01
CA TYR A 65 -6.65 -2.38 7.90
C TYR A 65 -7.94 -1.69 8.33
N GLN A 66 -9.05 -2.42 8.32
CA GLN A 66 -10.35 -1.92 8.76
C GLN A 66 -10.94 -2.89 9.78
N SER A 67 -11.50 -2.34 10.86
CA SER A 67 -12.18 -3.12 11.90
C SER A 67 -13.39 -2.37 12.44
N GLU A 68 -14.44 -3.12 12.78
CA GLU A 68 -15.55 -2.62 13.58
C GLU A 68 -15.36 -3.03 15.04
N ILE A 69 -15.25 -2.03 15.91
CA ILE A 69 -15.03 -2.22 17.35
C ILE A 69 -16.11 -1.53 18.16
N ARG A 70 -16.19 -1.84 19.46
CA ARG A 70 -17.08 -1.09 20.36
C ARG A 70 -16.44 0.23 20.76
N LEU A 71 -17.28 1.24 20.96
CA LEU A 71 -16.84 2.57 21.41
C LEU A 71 -16.05 2.49 22.74
N LYS A 72 -16.41 1.55 23.62
CA LYS A 72 -15.66 1.34 24.87
C LYS A 72 -14.22 0.83 24.66
N GLU A 73 -13.94 0.13 23.56
CA GLU A 73 -12.61 -0.37 23.22
C GLU A 73 -11.73 0.78 22.70
N VAL A 74 -12.32 1.76 22.00
CA VAL A 74 -11.61 2.99 21.56
C VAL A 74 -11.04 3.76 22.76
N TYR A 75 -11.82 3.84 23.85
CA TYR A 75 -11.40 4.52 25.08
C TYR A 75 -10.53 3.65 26.00
N ALA A 76 -10.24 2.41 25.62
CA ALA A 76 -9.34 1.57 26.40
C ALA A 76 -7.90 2.05 26.27
N GLN A 77 -7.12 1.89 27.33
CA GLN A 77 -5.69 2.21 27.30
C GLN A 77 -4.96 1.25 26.36
N GLY A 78 -4.08 1.78 25.50
CA GLY A 78 -3.28 1.00 24.55
C GLY A 78 -3.98 0.68 23.23
N PHE A 79 -5.10 1.33 22.92
CA PHE A 79 -5.84 1.11 21.67
C PHE A 79 -4.97 1.33 20.42
N GLU A 80 -4.21 2.42 20.36
CA GLU A 80 -3.33 2.72 19.23
C GLU A 80 -2.22 1.67 19.05
N ASP A 81 -1.63 1.21 20.15
CA ASP A 81 -0.61 0.16 20.16
C ASP A 81 -1.18 -1.17 19.65
N GLU A 82 -2.41 -1.52 20.04
CA GLU A 82 -3.09 -2.73 19.55
C GLU A 82 -3.30 -2.69 18.03
N ILE A 83 -3.76 -1.55 17.51
CA ILE A 83 -3.97 -1.37 16.06
C ILE A 83 -2.64 -1.39 15.31
N SER A 84 -1.61 -0.73 15.84
CA SER A 84 -0.26 -0.73 15.25
C SER A 84 0.34 -2.13 15.20
N GLN A 85 0.22 -2.88 16.30
CA GLN A 85 0.65 -4.28 16.38
C GLN A 85 -0.09 -5.14 15.36
N ARG A 86 -1.41 -4.97 15.23
CA ARG A 86 -2.23 -5.72 14.26
C ARG A 86 -1.75 -5.48 12.82
N VAL A 87 -1.44 -4.23 12.46
CA VAL A 87 -0.88 -3.89 11.15
C VAL A 87 0.51 -4.53 10.94
N ALA A 88 1.35 -4.55 11.98
CA ALA A 88 2.66 -5.21 11.93
C ALA A 88 2.55 -6.74 11.76
N ASP A 89 1.59 -7.37 12.42
CA ASP A 89 1.32 -8.80 12.29
C ASP A 89 0.83 -9.15 10.88
N ILE A 90 -0.01 -8.30 10.27
CA ILE A 90 -0.46 -8.46 8.89
C ILE A 90 0.73 -8.36 7.91
N ALA A 91 1.62 -7.37 8.10
CA ALA A 91 2.85 -7.28 7.32
C ALA A 91 3.76 -8.51 7.51
N GLY A 92 3.79 -9.08 8.72
CA GLY A 92 4.44 -10.34 9.03
C GLY A 92 3.85 -11.52 8.27
N PHE A 93 2.52 -11.63 8.24
CA PHE A 93 1.79 -12.63 7.46
C PHE A 93 2.11 -12.50 5.96
N LEU A 94 2.04 -11.29 5.39
CA LEU A 94 2.32 -11.05 3.97
C LEU A 94 3.73 -11.52 3.58
N LYS A 95 4.75 -11.25 4.41
CA LYS A 95 6.12 -11.74 4.17
C LYS A 95 6.22 -13.26 4.18
N LYS A 96 5.51 -13.94 5.10
CA LYS A 96 5.51 -15.41 5.20
C LYS A 96 4.81 -16.03 3.99
N GLU A 97 3.65 -15.52 3.63
CA GLU A 97 2.85 -16.05 2.54
C GLU A 97 3.50 -15.76 1.17
N TYR A 98 4.11 -14.58 0.99
CA TYR A 98 4.95 -14.29 -0.17
C TYR A 98 6.07 -15.32 -0.35
N LYS A 99 6.74 -15.69 0.75
CA LYS A 99 7.80 -16.70 0.72
C LYS A 99 7.27 -18.09 0.37
N LYS A 100 6.09 -18.45 0.87
CA LYS A 100 5.42 -19.72 0.55
C LYS A 100 5.07 -19.80 -0.94
N ILE A 101 4.55 -18.72 -1.52
CA ILE A 101 4.12 -18.66 -2.93
C ILE A 101 5.32 -18.62 -3.88
N THR A 102 6.28 -17.73 -3.63
CA THR A 102 7.35 -17.42 -4.60
C THR A 102 8.67 -18.16 -4.32
N GLY A 103 8.80 -18.76 -3.14
CA GLY A 103 10.06 -19.34 -2.65
C GLY A 103 11.13 -18.31 -2.26
N ARG A 104 10.83 -17.00 -2.34
CA ARG A 104 11.78 -15.90 -2.11
C ARG A 104 11.35 -15.04 -0.92
N THR A 105 12.29 -14.28 -0.35
CA THR A 105 11.98 -13.31 0.70
C THR A 105 11.77 -11.91 0.11
N VAL A 106 10.89 -11.13 0.73
CA VAL A 106 10.68 -9.71 0.43
C VAL A 106 10.88 -8.90 1.70
N ALA A 107 11.51 -7.73 1.57
CA ALA A 107 11.66 -6.78 2.67
C ALA A 107 10.53 -5.75 2.61
N LEU A 108 9.90 -5.48 3.75
CA LEU A 108 8.92 -4.41 3.93
C LEU A 108 9.46 -3.51 5.04
N THR A 109 9.89 -2.31 4.69
CA THR A 109 10.43 -1.31 5.64
C THR A 109 9.38 -0.26 5.91
N GLU A 110 9.09 0.01 7.17
CA GLU A 110 8.08 1.00 7.56
C GLU A 110 8.49 2.41 7.12
N GLU A 111 7.57 3.12 6.48
CA GLU A 111 7.75 4.51 6.04
C GLU A 111 6.70 5.40 6.73
N GLY A 112 7.17 6.34 7.54
CA GLY A 112 6.31 7.25 8.31
C GLY A 112 5.57 6.59 9.49
N GLU A 113 4.68 7.38 10.10
CA GLU A 113 3.81 6.95 11.19
C GLU A 113 2.54 6.28 10.65
N ILE A 114 1.91 5.46 11.50
CA ILE A 114 0.61 4.85 11.19
C ILE A 114 -0.48 5.92 11.30
N ASP A 115 -1.35 6.01 10.28
CA ASP A 115 -2.54 6.85 10.34
C ASP A 115 -3.72 6.01 10.83
N VAL A 116 -4.34 6.39 11.94
CA VAL A 116 -5.49 5.70 12.53
C VAL A 116 -6.67 6.65 12.60
N ARG A 117 -7.68 6.36 11.78
CA ARG A 117 -8.95 7.09 11.76
C ARG A 117 -10.04 6.29 12.47
N VAL A 118 -10.63 6.89 13.49
CA VAL A 118 -11.78 6.32 14.22
C VAL A 118 -13.03 7.13 13.93
N GLU A 119 -14.08 6.46 13.46
CA GLU A 119 -15.37 7.06 13.14
C GLU A 119 -16.50 6.36 13.88
N ASN A 120 -17.43 7.12 14.42
CA ASN A 120 -18.59 6.55 15.08
C ASN A 120 -19.59 6.03 14.03
N SER A 121 -19.94 4.75 14.10
CA SER A 121 -21.04 4.18 13.29
C SER A 121 -22.36 4.19 14.05
N SER A 122 -22.30 4.07 15.39
CA SER A 122 -23.43 4.21 16.31
C SER A 122 -22.95 4.57 17.72
N ARG A 123 -23.89 4.85 18.63
CA ARG A 123 -23.56 5.08 20.06
C ARG A 123 -22.83 3.91 20.75
N VAL A 124 -22.75 2.75 20.13
CA VAL A 124 -22.10 1.56 20.68
C VAL A 124 -20.89 1.12 19.85
N ARG A 125 -20.87 1.40 18.54
CA ARG A 125 -19.87 0.87 17.59
C ARG A 125 -19.13 1.99 16.86
N SER A 126 -17.87 1.72 16.55
CA SER A 126 -16.99 2.60 15.80
C SER A 126 -16.26 1.81 14.72
N TRP A 127 -16.00 2.46 13.60
CA TRP A 127 -15.13 1.97 12.54
C TRP A 127 -13.74 2.52 12.74
N VAL A 128 -12.76 1.64 12.68
CA VAL A 128 -11.34 1.97 12.71
C VAL A 128 -10.78 1.67 11.34
N THR A 129 -10.16 2.66 10.73
CA THR A 129 -9.37 2.50 9.51
C THR A 129 -7.95 2.89 9.82
N ALA A 130 -7.02 1.95 9.71
CA ALA A 130 -5.60 2.16 9.89
C ALA A 130 -4.86 2.02 8.56
N VAL A 131 -3.96 2.94 8.28
CA VAL A 131 -3.14 2.94 7.06
C VAL A 131 -1.68 3.04 7.44
N ARG A 132 -0.86 2.17 6.85
CA ARG A 132 0.59 2.21 7.00
C ARG A 132 1.29 1.96 5.68
N HIS A 133 2.36 2.70 5.46
CA HIS A 133 3.17 2.62 4.25
C HIS A 133 4.44 1.82 4.50
N TYR A 134 4.80 0.97 3.53
CA TYR A 134 5.99 0.15 3.54
C TYR A 134 6.77 0.32 2.24
N LYS A 135 8.06 0.68 2.33
CA LYS A 135 8.98 0.60 1.20
C LYS A 135 9.29 -0.87 0.90
N VAL A 136 9.06 -1.30 -0.33
CA VAL A 136 9.18 -2.70 -0.74
C VAL A 136 10.55 -2.96 -1.33
N GLY A 137 11.32 -3.85 -0.71
CA GLY A 137 12.64 -4.24 -1.20
C GLY A 137 12.58 -4.93 -2.56
N GLY A 138 13.39 -4.47 -3.50
CA GLY A 138 13.46 -5.01 -4.86
C GLY A 138 12.57 -4.29 -5.89
N LEU A 139 11.74 -3.33 -5.47
CA LEU A 139 11.18 -2.34 -6.39
C LEU A 139 12.26 -1.29 -6.73
N SER A 140 12.34 -0.89 -8.00
CA SER A 140 13.45 -0.07 -8.51
C SER A 140 13.43 1.35 -7.96
N THR A 141 14.61 1.96 -7.81
CA THR A 141 14.77 3.39 -7.50
C THR A 141 14.13 4.32 -8.54
N ASP A 142 13.92 3.85 -9.78
CA ASP A 142 13.21 4.62 -10.82
C ASP A 142 11.70 4.74 -10.55
N MET A 143 11.18 3.90 -9.65
CA MET A 143 9.81 3.96 -9.13
C MET A 143 9.76 4.65 -7.76
N ASP A 144 10.89 5.09 -7.22
CA ASP A 144 10.93 5.79 -5.95
C ASP A 144 10.03 7.02 -6.08
N ASN A 145 9.18 7.22 -5.08
CA ASN A 145 8.27 8.35 -5.09
C ASN A 145 9.14 9.59 -4.84
N ASP A 146 9.64 10.22 -5.90
CA ASP A 146 10.54 11.38 -5.83
C ASP A 146 9.74 12.59 -5.33
N ASN A 147 9.43 12.54 -4.03
CA ASN A 147 8.69 13.56 -3.30
C ASN A 147 9.57 14.80 -3.03
N LYS A 148 10.69 14.93 -3.74
CA LYS A 148 11.60 16.08 -3.71
C LYS A 148 11.01 17.33 -4.37
N GLY A 149 9.76 17.27 -4.81
CA GLY A 149 9.12 18.35 -5.58
C GLY A 149 9.64 18.38 -7.01
N SER A 150 9.19 19.34 -7.80
CA SER A 150 9.76 19.54 -9.14
C SER A 150 11.25 19.86 -9.02
N VAL A 151 12.10 18.94 -9.45
CA VAL A 151 13.56 19.17 -9.57
C VAL A 151 13.89 20.34 -10.47
N ASN A 152 12.95 20.77 -11.31
CA ASN A 152 13.02 22.03 -12.05
C ASN A 152 12.10 23.04 -11.39
N THR A 153 12.68 24.01 -10.70
CA THR A 153 11.96 25.24 -10.38
C THR A 153 11.46 25.89 -11.68
N VAL A 154 10.36 26.66 -11.63
CA VAL A 154 9.82 27.36 -12.81
C VAL A 154 10.92 28.18 -13.52
N GLU A 155 11.86 28.73 -12.75
CA GLU A 155 13.03 29.46 -13.25
C GLU A 155 14.06 28.58 -13.96
N GLU A 156 14.34 27.36 -13.51
CA GLU A 156 15.22 26.42 -14.22
C GLU A 156 14.60 25.93 -15.53
N GLY A 157 13.28 25.71 -15.54
CA GLY A 157 12.55 25.42 -16.78
C GLY A 157 12.62 26.59 -17.76
N TRP A 158 12.47 27.83 -17.27
CA TRP A 158 12.59 29.03 -18.09
C TRP A 158 14.00 29.27 -18.61
N LYS A 159 15.03 29.04 -17.79
CA LYS A 159 16.44 29.11 -18.22
C LYS A 159 16.76 28.08 -19.29
N THR A 160 16.33 26.83 -19.09
CA THR A 160 16.51 25.75 -20.09
C THR A 160 15.82 26.10 -21.41
N PHE A 161 14.62 26.68 -21.35
CA PHE A 161 13.90 27.17 -22.54
C PHE A 161 14.68 28.27 -23.27
N LEU A 162 15.20 29.26 -22.55
CA LEU A 162 16.02 30.32 -23.13
C LEU A 162 17.33 29.78 -23.73
N ASP A 163 18.00 28.85 -23.06
CA ASP A 163 19.23 28.21 -23.54
C ASP A 163 19.00 27.37 -24.81
N GLN A 164 17.81 26.81 -24.97
CA GLN A 164 17.37 26.15 -26.21
C GLN A 164 16.98 27.14 -27.33
N GLY A 165 17.17 28.44 -27.10
CA GLY A 165 16.93 29.52 -28.05
C GLY A 165 15.59 30.23 -27.89
N GLY A 166 14.82 29.91 -26.86
CA GLY A 166 13.54 30.54 -26.57
C GLY A 166 12.54 30.40 -27.71
N TRP A 167 11.75 31.44 -27.95
CA TRP A 167 10.70 31.44 -28.98
C TRP A 167 11.24 31.45 -30.42
N ASP A 168 12.48 31.91 -30.61
CA ASP A 168 13.14 32.03 -31.92
C ASP A 168 14.27 31.00 -32.10
N GLY A 169 14.34 30.01 -31.22
CA GLY A 169 15.39 29.01 -31.16
C GLY A 169 15.38 28.03 -32.34
N PRO A 170 16.51 27.34 -32.59
CA PRO A 170 16.54 26.25 -33.56
C PRO A 170 15.51 25.20 -33.18
N ARG A 171 14.72 24.74 -34.17
CA ARG A 171 13.74 23.69 -33.95
C ARG A 171 14.43 22.44 -33.38
N PRO A 172 13.81 21.72 -32.43
CA PRO A 172 14.30 20.43 -31.97
C PRO A 172 14.59 19.51 -33.16
N SER A 173 15.64 18.70 -33.06
CA SER A 173 16.07 17.80 -34.15
C SER A 173 15.00 16.76 -34.55
N ASN A 174 14.01 16.52 -33.69
CA ASN A 174 12.87 15.64 -33.96
C ASN A 174 11.66 16.36 -34.62
N ASP A 175 11.72 17.67 -34.86
CA ASP A 175 10.65 18.42 -35.52
C ASP A 175 10.76 18.33 -37.05
N THR A 176 9.97 17.43 -37.64
CA THR A 176 9.94 17.17 -39.09
C THR A 176 8.96 18.07 -39.85
N ARG A 177 8.30 19.02 -39.18
CA ARG A 177 7.26 19.86 -39.81
C ARG A 177 7.90 20.85 -40.81
N PRO A 178 7.25 21.10 -41.97
CA PRO A 178 7.70 22.13 -42.90
C PRO A 178 7.83 23.51 -42.22
N LYS A 179 8.87 24.27 -42.56
CA LYS A 179 8.98 25.69 -42.18
C LYS A 179 7.91 26.45 -42.99
N ASN A 180 6.99 27.17 -42.34
CA ASN A 180 5.80 27.87 -42.89
C ASN A 180 4.46 27.12 -43.02
N SER A 181 4.08 26.24 -42.09
CA SER A 181 2.68 25.72 -42.05
C SER A 181 1.67 26.67 -41.36
N GLY A 182 2.02 27.94 -41.15
CA GLY A 182 1.23 28.88 -40.35
C GLY A 182 1.40 30.33 -40.78
N LYS A 183 1.04 30.64 -42.02
CA LYS A 183 0.57 31.96 -42.43
C LYS A 183 -0.87 31.81 -42.92
#